data_AF-A0A3C1KH04-F1
#
_entry.id   AF-A0A3C1KH04-F1
#
_cell.length_a   1.000
_cell.length_b   1.000
_cell.length_c   1.000
_cell.angle_alpha   90.00
_cell.angle_beta   90.00
_cell.angle_gamma   90.00
#
_symmetry.space_group_name_H-M   'P 1'
#
loop_
_entity.id
_entity.type
_entity.pdbx_description
1 polymer ?
#
loop_
_entity_poly.entity_id
_entity_poly.type
_entity_poly.pdbx_seq_one_letter_code
_entity_poly.pdbx_strand_id
1 'polypeptide(L)'
;MPRSSSATSSGRAPAKSGASRARKPEPTPRGYVGEPDRPALAVRAWMGLAHGVGGLFRAFGPETLEKEQRRDGLPFLLVVLAVAGAVVEWFLIGTDVSASVSAYSVGGLVGRLAFLMPVLLVLLAGWLFRHPASVHDNGRIGIGFLLFVVAIAGFCHVAGGRPAPSQGLPALSGAGGLFGWMVAEPLAYLLSPIGAYLALGLLAALSVLILTK
;
A
#
# COMPACT_ATOMS: atom_id res chain seq x y z
N MET A 1 -4.70 -90.52 27.40
CA MET A 1 -4.68 -90.11 28.82
C MET A 1 -3.54 -89.10 29.02
N PRO A 2 -3.66 -88.18 30.00
CA PRO A 2 -3.56 -86.73 29.77
C PRO A 2 -2.30 -86.05 30.34
N ARG A 3 -2.14 -84.75 30.00
CA ARG A 3 -1.58 -83.61 30.77
C ARG A 3 -0.37 -83.87 31.68
N SER A 4 0.70 -83.07 31.55
CA SER A 4 0.81 -81.72 32.11
C SER A 4 2.23 -81.16 31.99
N SER A 5 2.30 -79.84 32.00
CA SER A 5 3.39 -78.89 31.79
C SER A 5 4.57 -78.93 32.78
N SER A 6 5.76 -78.53 32.33
CA SER A 6 6.69 -77.69 33.10
C SER A 6 7.76 -77.05 32.21
N ALA A 7 8.19 -75.86 32.62
CA ALA A 7 8.91 -74.84 31.87
C ALA A 7 10.42 -75.09 31.71
N THR A 8 11.07 -74.36 30.81
CA THR A 8 12.40 -73.75 31.06
C THR A 8 12.74 -72.64 30.06
N SER A 9 13.49 -71.69 30.58
CA SER A 9 13.90 -70.39 30.04
C SER A 9 15.02 -70.44 29.00
N SER A 10 14.95 -69.56 28.00
CA SER A 10 16.09 -68.85 27.38
C SER A 10 15.52 -67.68 26.59
N GLY A 11 16.13 -66.53 26.34
CA GLY A 11 17.46 -65.99 26.58
C GLY A 11 17.40 -64.57 25.98
N ARG A 12 18.05 -63.64 26.65
CA ARG A 12 17.94 -62.18 26.52
C ARG A 12 18.55 -61.61 25.24
N ALA A 13 17.87 -60.63 24.63
CA ALA A 13 18.52 -59.43 24.08
C ALA A 13 17.51 -58.24 24.08
N PRO A 14 17.77 -57.14 24.82
CA PRO A 14 16.93 -55.96 24.74
C PRO A 14 17.32 -55.12 23.53
N ALA A 15 16.35 -54.78 22.68
CA ALA A 15 16.52 -53.80 21.63
C ALA A 15 16.84 -52.44 22.27
N LYS A 16 18.07 -51.94 22.09
CA LYS A 16 18.43 -50.56 22.42
C LYS A 16 17.74 -49.63 21.42
N SER A 17 16.54 -49.17 21.74
CA SER A 17 15.98 -47.99 21.11
C SER A 17 16.80 -46.78 21.55
N GLY A 18 17.67 -46.30 20.65
CA GLY A 18 18.36 -45.03 20.82
C GLY A 18 17.32 -43.91 20.82
N ALA A 19 16.89 -43.51 22.02
CA ALA A 19 16.11 -42.29 22.18
C ALA A 19 17.03 -41.10 21.86
N SER A 20 16.92 -40.58 20.63
CA SER A 20 17.39 -39.25 20.27
C SER A 20 16.79 -38.26 21.25
N ARG A 21 17.60 -37.80 22.23
CA ARG A 21 17.21 -36.78 23.18
C ARG A 21 17.07 -35.48 22.38
N ALA A 22 15.83 -35.16 21.99
CA ALA A 22 15.49 -33.91 21.34
C ALA A 22 16.10 -32.76 22.15
N ARG A 23 17.05 -32.04 21.55
CA ARG A 23 17.67 -30.86 22.13
C ARG A 23 16.54 -29.85 22.35
N LYS A 24 16.23 -29.55 23.62
CA LYS A 24 15.25 -28.51 23.94
C LYS A 24 15.68 -27.22 23.23
N PRO A 25 14.77 -26.53 22.53
CA PRO A 25 15.10 -25.24 21.93
C PRO A 25 15.58 -24.31 23.04
N GLU A 26 16.72 -23.66 22.77
CA GLU A 26 17.29 -22.65 23.65
C GLU A 26 16.25 -21.54 23.84
N PRO A 27 16.03 -21.05 25.07
CA PRO A 27 15.02 -20.03 25.30
C PRO A 27 15.37 -18.80 24.49
N THR A 28 14.49 -18.38 23.58
CA THR A 28 14.57 -17.11 22.88
C THR A 28 14.85 -16.01 23.90
N PRO A 29 15.87 -15.15 23.73
CA PRO A 29 16.22 -14.13 24.72
C PRO A 29 14.98 -13.27 25.00
N ARG A 30 14.39 -13.46 26.19
CA ARG A 30 13.31 -12.63 26.68
C ARG A 30 13.95 -11.30 27.06
N GLY A 31 13.52 -10.23 26.41
CA GLY A 31 13.94 -8.87 26.74
C GLY A 31 13.86 -8.64 28.25
N TYR A 32 14.89 -8.00 28.81
CA TYR A 32 14.98 -7.77 30.25
C TYR A 32 13.75 -7.00 30.73
N VAL A 33 13.12 -7.54 31.77
CA VAL A 33 11.96 -6.94 32.44
C VAL A 33 12.43 -5.63 33.07
N GLY A 34 12.11 -4.49 32.45
CA GLY A 34 12.44 -3.16 32.96
C GLY A 34 13.14 -2.22 31.97
N GLU A 35 13.63 -2.71 30.83
CA GLU A 35 14.04 -1.81 29.76
C GLU A 35 12.76 -1.29 29.08
N PRO A 36 12.46 0.03 29.10
CA PRO A 36 11.36 0.54 28.29
C PRO A 36 11.67 0.17 26.85
N ASP A 37 10.76 -0.56 26.20
CA ASP A 37 10.86 -0.98 24.81
C ASP A 37 10.83 0.28 23.93
N ARG A 38 12.00 0.90 23.80
CA ARG A 38 12.18 2.16 23.10
C ARG A 38 12.21 1.83 21.62
N PRO A 39 11.29 2.37 20.80
CA PRO A 39 11.33 2.16 19.38
C PRO A 39 12.68 2.59 18.81
N ALA A 40 13.14 1.91 17.76
CA ALA A 40 14.37 2.24 17.08
C ALA A 40 14.46 3.74 16.75
N LEU A 41 15.67 4.30 16.77
CA LEU A 41 15.90 5.74 16.54
C LEU A 41 15.22 6.24 15.25
N ALA A 42 15.28 5.45 14.18
CA ALA A 42 14.62 5.75 12.91
C ALA A 42 13.09 5.87 13.05
N VAL A 43 12.44 4.98 13.80
CA VAL A 43 10.99 5.04 14.06
C VAL A 43 10.65 6.30 14.84
N ARG A 44 11.46 6.65 15.85
CA ARG A 44 11.25 7.87 16.63
C ARG A 44 11.43 9.14 15.79
N ALA A 45 12.45 9.17 14.93
CA ALA A 45 12.68 10.28 14.01
C ALA A 45 11.51 10.41 13.01
N TRP A 46 11.07 9.30 12.41
CA TRP A 46 9.93 9.25 11.51
C TRP A 46 8.66 9.76 12.18
N MET A 47 8.32 9.24 13.37
CA MET A 47 7.12 9.66 14.10
C MET A 47 7.23 11.12 14.58
N GLY A 48 8.42 11.59 14.97
CA GLY A 48 8.65 12.99 15.31
C GLY A 48 8.34 13.93 14.15
N LEU A 49 8.83 13.62 12.95
CA LEU A 49 8.51 14.38 11.73
C LEU A 49 7.02 14.28 11.38
N ALA A 50 6.45 13.07 11.45
CA ALA A 50 5.05 12.83 11.17
C ALA A 50 4.13 13.65 12.08
N HIS A 51 4.42 13.72 13.37
CA HIS A 51 3.68 14.55 14.32
C HIS A 51 3.89 16.04 14.08
N GLY A 52 5.09 16.46 13.69
CA GLY A 52 5.37 17.85 13.31
C GLY A 52 4.52 18.29 12.11
N VAL A 53 4.55 17.52 11.03
CA VAL A 53 3.75 17.78 9.82
C VAL A 53 2.26 17.67 10.11
N GLY A 54 1.84 16.64 10.84
CA GLY A 54 0.44 16.47 11.24
C GLY A 54 -0.08 17.62 12.10
N GLY A 55 0.79 18.20 12.95
CA GLY A 55 0.51 19.42 13.70
C GLY A 55 0.22 20.61 12.80
N LEU A 56 0.94 20.78 11.69
CA LEU A 56 0.65 21.84 10.70
C LEU A 56 -0.70 21.62 10.03
N PHE A 57 -1.01 20.39 9.62
CA PHE A 57 -2.32 20.10 9.06
C PHE A 57 -3.43 20.39 10.07
N ARG A 58 -3.25 20.08 11.35
CA ARG A 58 -4.24 20.32 12.42
C ARG A 58 -4.23 21.73 13.02
N ALA A 59 -3.30 22.60 12.64
CA ALA A 59 -3.15 23.95 13.23
C ALA A 59 -4.39 24.84 13.05
N PHE A 60 -5.17 24.60 11.99
CA PHE A 60 -6.39 25.34 11.69
C PHE A 60 -7.61 24.42 11.78
N GLY A 61 -8.22 24.36 12.97
CA GLY A 61 -9.42 23.59 13.25
C GLY A 61 -9.52 23.14 14.72
N PRO A 62 -10.69 22.70 15.20
CA PRO A 62 -10.83 22.13 16.53
C PRO A 62 -10.03 20.82 16.63
N GLU A 63 -9.01 20.78 17.49
CA GLU A 63 -8.23 19.57 17.74
C GLU A 63 -8.93 18.74 18.83
N THR A 64 -9.73 17.76 18.41
CA THR A 64 -10.50 16.87 19.31
C THR A 64 -9.81 15.55 19.60
N LEU A 65 -8.60 15.34 19.07
CA LEU A 65 -7.87 14.07 19.13
C LEU A 65 -6.83 14.06 20.26
N GLU A 66 -6.96 13.07 21.14
CA GLU A 66 -5.92 12.70 22.11
C GLU A 66 -4.60 12.34 21.41
N LYS A 67 -3.47 12.57 22.07
CA LYS A 67 -2.14 12.40 21.46
C LYS A 67 -1.88 10.96 21.04
N GLU A 68 -2.39 10.02 21.83
CA GLU A 68 -2.23 8.58 21.69
C GLU A 68 -3.01 8.04 20.48
N GLN A 69 -4.03 8.76 20.01
CA GLN A 69 -4.86 8.41 18.86
C GLN A 69 -4.29 8.92 17.53
N ARG A 70 -3.21 9.70 17.56
CA ARG A 70 -2.61 10.30 16.36
C ARG A 70 -1.81 9.25 15.60
N ARG A 71 -2.43 8.65 14.59
CA ARG A 71 -1.79 7.71 13.65
C ARG A 71 -1.18 8.44 12.46
N ASP A 72 -0.22 9.32 12.75
CA ASP A 72 0.35 10.27 11.78
C ASP A 72 1.33 9.66 10.75
N GLY A 73 1.75 8.40 10.94
CA GLY A 73 2.79 7.78 10.12
C GLY A 73 2.43 7.58 8.63
N LEU A 74 1.25 7.05 8.32
CA LEU A 74 0.80 6.85 6.93
C LEU A 74 0.52 8.19 6.22
N PRO A 75 -0.20 9.16 6.81
CA PRO A 75 -0.41 10.46 6.18
C PRO A 75 0.91 11.18 5.90
N PHE A 76 1.88 11.08 6.80
CA PHE A 76 3.22 11.62 6.56
C PHE A 76 3.94 10.95 5.39
N LEU A 77 3.84 9.62 5.23
CA LEU A 77 4.36 8.93 4.05
C LEU A 77 3.76 9.51 2.75
N LEU A 78 2.45 9.76 2.72
CA LEU A 78 1.78 10.35 1.56
C LEU A 78 2.33 11.75 1.24
N VAL A 79 2.64 12.56 2.26
CA VAL A 79 3.29 13.87 2.07
C VAL A 79 4.69 13.70 1.46
N VAL A 80 5.50 12.76 1.96
CA VAL A 80 6.83 12.49 1.41
C VAL A 80 6.73 12.06 -0.07
N LEU A 81 5.79 11.17 -0.39
CA LEU A 81 5.53 10.75 -1.76
C LEU A 81 5.05 11.91 -2.64
N ALA A 82 4.21 12.80 -2.11
CA ALA A 82 3.76 13.99 -2.82
C ALA A 82 4.91 14.94 -3.14
N VAL A 83 5.81 15.19 -2.19
CA VAL A 83 7.00 16.02 -2.40
C VAL A 83 7.93 15.39 -3.43
N ALA A 84 8.20 14.09 -3.33
CA ALA A 84 9.01 13.37 -4.31
C ALA A 84 8.38 13.45 -5.72
N GLY A 85 7.07 13.25 -5.82
CA GLY A 85 6.32 13.39 -7.07
C GLY A 85 6.39 14.81 -7.63
N ALA A 86 6.23 15.85 -6.80
CA ALA A 86 6.32 17.23 -7.24
C ALA A 86 7.72 17.56 -7.77
N VAL A 87 8.78 17.10 -7.10
CA VAL A 87 10.15 17.25 -7.59
C VAL A 87 10.30 16.66 -8.99
N VAL A 88 9.82 15.43 -9.21
CA VAL A 88 9.92 14.75 -10.50
C VAL A 88 9.05 15.41 -11.58
N GLU A 89 7.77 15.62 -11.30
CA GLU A 89 6.76 15.98 -12.31
C GLU A 89 6.65 17.49 -12.56
N TRP A 90 7.01 18.32 -11.58
CA TRP A 90 6.87 19.78 -11.68
C TRP A 90 8.21 20.50 -11.83
N PHE A 91 9.20 20.11 -11.03
CA PHE A 91 10.50 20.82 -11.01
C PHE A 91 11.51 20.26 -12.01
N LEU A 92 11.51 18.95 -12.26
CA LEU A 92 12.37 18.29 -13.24
C LEU A 92 11.68 18.09 -14.60
N ILE A 93 10.56 18.77 -14.84
CA ILE A 93 9.77 18.63 -16.06
C ILE A 93 10.63 18.88 -17.31
N GLY A 94 10.45 18.03 -18.33
CA GLY A 94 11.18 18.14 -19.60
C GLY A 94 12.61 17.58 -19.60
N THR A 95 13.05 16.95 -18.50
CA THR A 95 14.34 16.24 -18.45
C THR A 95 14.18 14.75 -18.72
N ASP A 96 15.20 14.10 -19.27
CA ASP A 96 15.20 12.63 -19.48
C ASP A 96 15.10 11.86 -18.15
N VAL A 97 15.63 12.44 -17.08
CA VAL A 97 15.56 11.88 -15.72
C VAL A 97 14.12 11.85 -15.24
N SER A 98 13.36 12.95 -15.35
CA SER A 98 11.95 12.93 -14.93
C SER A 98 11.11 12.00 -15.79
N ALA A 99 11.32 12.00 -17.11
CA ALA A 99 10.64 11.10 -18.02
C ALA A 99 10.87 9.62 -17.62
N SER A 100 12.12 9.26 -17.32
CA SER A 100 12.48 7.90 -16.90
C SER A 100 11.92 7.56 -15.51
N VAL A 101 12.12 8.43 -14.53
CA VAL A 101 11.62 8.20 -13.16
C VAL A 101 10.10 8.08 -13.16
N SER A 102 9.39 8.97 -13.88
CA SER A 102 7.94 8.90 -14.03
C SER A 102 7.52 7.57 -14.65
N ALA A 103 8.14 7.19 -15.77
CA ALA A 103 7.83 5.95 -16.47
C ALA A 103 7.99 4.69 -15.61
N TYR A 104 9.01 4.63 -14.74
CA TYR A 104 9.28 3.48 -13.89
C TYR A 104 8.77 3.64 -12.44
N SER A 105 7.92 4.65 -12.17
CA SER A 105 7.30 4.86 -10.86
C SER A 105 5.79 5.17 -10.97
N VAL A 106 5.34 6.32 -10.49
CA VAL A 106 3.93 6.72 -10.43
C VAL A 106 3.35 6.88 -11.83
N GLY A 107 4.09 7.47 -12.77
CA GLY A 107 3.69 7.58 -14.18
C GLY A 107 3.50 6.22 -14.84
N GLY A 108 4.37 5.24 -14.56
CA GLY A 108 4.18 3.86 -15.01
C GLY A 108 2.86 3.24 -14.55
N LEU A 109 2.39 3.59 -13.35
CA LEU A 109 1.16 3.05 -12.77
C LEU A 109 -0.11 3.78 -13.23
N VAL A 110 -0.10 5.12 -13.22
CA VAL A 110 -1.29 5.96 -13.44
C VAL A 110 -1.17 6.94 -14.61
N GLY A 111 -0.05 6.89 -15.33
CA GLY A 111 0.18 7.69 -16.53
C GLY A 111 0.34 9.17 -16.24
N ARG A 112 -0.23 9.99 -17.13
CA ARG A 112 -0.25 11.46 -17.03
C ARG A 112 -0.90 11.98 -15.77
N LEU A 113 -1.73 11.17 -15.10
CA LEU A 113 -2.27 11.52 -13.79
C LEU A 113 -1.17 11.72 -12.73
N ALA A 114 0.03 11.16 -12.92
CA ALA A 114 1.17 11.37 -12.03
C ALA A 114 1.46 12.86 -11.80
N PHE A 115 1.22 13.72 -12.79
CA PHE A 115 1.35 15.18 -12.65
C PHE A 115 0.42 15.77 -11.57
N LEU A 116 -0.78 15.22 -11.35
CA LEU A 116 -1.73 15.68 -10.33
C LEU A 116 -1.58 14.94 -8.99
N MET A 117 -0.89 13.80 -8.97
CA MET A 117 -0.72 12.99 -7.77
C MET A 117 -0.17 13.75 -6.56
N PRO A 118 0.79 14.70 -6.68
CA PRO A 118 1.25 15.47 -5.52
C PRO A 118 0.10 16.18 -4.79
N VAL A 119 -0.82 16.80 -5.51
CA VAL A 119 -1.98 17.48 -4.92
C VAL A 119 -2.93 16.47 -4.30
N LEU A 120 -3.27 15.40 -5.03
CA LEU A 120 -4.19 14.36 -4.56
C LEU A 120 -3.69 13.69 -3.27
N LEU A 121 -2.39 13.39 -3.21
CA LEU A 121 -1.75 12.80 -2.04
C LEU A 121 -1.73 13.76 -0.83
N VAL A 122 -1.49 15.05 -1.05
CA VAL A 122 -1.55 16.07 0.03
C VAL A 122 -2.97 16.22 0.56
N LEU A 123 -3.98 16.22 -0.31
CA LEU A 123 -5.39 16.27 0.11
C LEU A 123 -5.77 15.02 0.93
N LEU A 124 -5.38 13.83 0.46
CA LEU A 124 -5.61 12.59 1.19
C LEU A 124 -4.87 12.57 2.53
N ALA A 125 -3.61 13.01 2.56
CA ALA A 125 -2.83 13.13 3.79
C ALA A 125 -3.48 14.08 4.79
N GLY A 126 -3.86 15.28 4.34
CA GLY A 126 -4.53 16.28 5.17
C GLY A 126 -5.86 15.80 5.74
N TRP A 127 -6.61 15.02 4.95
CA TRP A 127 -7.83 14.37 5.42
C TRP A 127 -7.53 13.32 6.49
N LEU A 128 -6.56 12.43 6.26
CA LEU A 128 -6.20 11.36 7.20
C LEU A 128 -5.56 11.90 8.50
N PHE A 129 -4.80 12.99 8.44
CA PHE A 129 -4.28 13.66 9.65
C PHE A 129 -5.39 14.18 10.56
N ARG A 130 -6.56 14.53 9.98
CA ARG A 130 -7.75 14.98 10.72
C ARG A 130 -8.68 13.82 11.11
N HIS A 131 -8.62 12.70 10.38
CA HIS A 131 -9.46 11.52 10.61
C HIS A 131 -8.59 10.27 10.79
N PRO A 132 -7.91 10.11 11.93
CA PRO A 132 -7.03 8.96 12.16
C PRO A 132 -7.84 7.66 12.19
N ALA A 133 -7.26 6.60 11.63
CA ALA A 133 -7.89 5.29 11.48
C ALA A 133 -8.21 4.58 12.82
N SER A 134 -7.66 5.07 13.94
CA SER A 134 -8.01 4.54 15.26
C SER A 134 -9.38 5.01 15.75
N VAL A 135 -9.92 6.07 15.15
CA VAL A 135 -11.21 6.68 15.51
C VAL A 135 -12.22 6.58 14.37
N HIS A 136 -11.75 6.57 13.12
CA HIS A 136 -12.60 6.56 11.92
C HIS A 136 -12.31 5.34 11.05
N ASP A 137 -13.36 4.73 10.49
CA ASP A 137 -13.19 3.75 9.42
C ASP A 137 -12.88 4.48 8.11
N ASN A 138 -11.59 4.48 7.76
CA ASN A 138 -11.07 5.15 6.58
C ASN A 138 -11.11 4.26 5.33
N GLY A 139 -11.59 3.01 5.43
CA GLY A 139 -11.61 2.06 4.31
C GLY A 139 -12.32 2.63 3.10
N ARG A 140 -13.44 3.32 3.34
CA ARG A 140 -14.21 3.99 2.29
C ARG A 140 -13.41 5.07 1.55
N ILE A 141 -12.68 5.92 2.26
CA ILE A 141 -11.90 6.99 1.64
C ILE A 141 -10.76 6.41 0.80
N GLY A 142 -10.10 5.36 1.30
CA GLY A 142 -9.07 4.65 0.53
C GLY A 142 -9.62 4.05 -0.77
N ILE A 143 -10.77 3.37 -0.70
CA ILE A 143 -11.44 2.78 -1.87
C ILE A 143 -11.90 3.86 -2.85
N GLY A 144 -12.57 4.90 -2.36
CA GLY A 144 -13.05 6.01 -3.18
C GLY A 144 -11.90 6.73 -3.88
N PHE A 145 -10.80 7.00 -3.17
CA PHE A 145 -9.61 7.61 -3.75
C PHE A 145 -8.96 6.72 -4.82
N LEU A 146 -8.82 5.42 -4.55
CA LEU A 146 -8.24 4.48 -5.53
C LEU A 146 -9.10 4.40 -6.80
N LEU A 147 -10.42 4.28 -6.65
CA LEU A 147 -11.35 4.26 -7.78
C LEU A 147 -11.28 5.56 -8.58
N PHE A 148 -11.18 6.71 -7.90
CA PHE A 148 -11.02 8.00 -8.54
C PHE A 148 -9.74 8.06 -9.36
N VAL A 149 -8.60 7.70 -8.77
CA VAL A 149 -7.30 7.67 -9.45
C VAL A 149 -7.33 6.75 -10.67
N VAL A 150 -7.86 5.54 -10.53
CA VAL A 150 -7.95 4.58 -11.65
C VAL A 150 -8.90 5.06 -12.74
N ALA A 151 -10.02 5.69 -12.40
CA ALA A 151 -10.95 6.25 -13.38
C ALA A 151 -10.28 7.37 -14.20
N ILE A 152 -9.61 8.32 -13.55
CA ILE A 152 -8.90 9.41 -14.24
C ILE A 152 -7.72 8.87 -15.06
N ALA A 153 -6.97 7.90 -14.54
CA ALA A 153 -5.93 7.21 -15.31
C ALA A 153 -6.52 6.53 -16.55
N GLY A 154 -7.72 5.94 -16.45
CA GLY A 154 -8.45 5.38 -17.58
C GLY A 154 -8.82 6.43 -18.63
N PHE A 155 -9.27 7.62 -18.22
CA PHE A 155 -9.50 8.75 -19.14
C PHE A 155 -8.22 9.11 -19.89
N CYS A 156 -7.09 9.22 -19.17
CA CYS A 156 -5.78 9.49 -19.77
C CYS A 156 -5.33 8.37 -20.73
N HIS A 157 -5.69 7.11 -20.49
CA HIS A 157 -5.40 6.00 -21.40
C HIS A 157 -6.12 6.14 -22.74
N VAL A 158 -7.45 6.35 -22.71
CA VAL A 158 -8.26 6.49 -23.93
C VAL A 158 -7.87 7.74 -24.70
N ALA A 159 -7.64 8.86 -24.00
CA ALA A 159 -7.22 10.11 -24.62
C ALA A 159 -5.77 10.07 -25.13
N GLY A 160 -4.90 9.29 -24.47
CA GLY A 160 -3.48 9.14 -24.79
C GLY A 160 -3.17 8.17 -25.92
N GLY A 161 -4.15 7.82 -26.76
CA GLY A 161 -3.93 6.97 -27.93
C GLY A 161 -3.84 5.47 -27.64
N ARG A 162 -4.18 5.05 -26.40
CA ARG A 162 -4.33 3.64 -25.99
C ARG A 162 -3.07 2.77 -26.22
N PRO A 163 -1.92 3.13 -25.66
CA PRO A 163 -0.70 2.32 -25.79
C PRO A 163 -0.85 0.93 -25.16
N ALA A 164 -0.24 -0.07 -25.78
CA ALA A 164 -0.24 -1.45 -25.28
C ALA A 164 0.96 -1.69 -24.35
N PRO A 165 0.86 -2.57 -23.33
CA PRO A 165 1.98 -2.89 -22.44
C PRO A 165 3.23 -3.42 -23.17
N SER A 166 3.08 -4.04 -24.33
CA SER A 166 4.19 -4.48 -25.19
C SER A 166 5.04 -3.33 -25.73
N GLN A 167 4.53 -2.10 -25.74
CA GLN A 167 5.26 -0.88 -26.10
C GLN A 167 6.11 -0.32 -24.94
N GLY A 168 6.00 -0.91 -23.75
CA GLY A 168 6.80 -0.57 -22.58
C GLY A 168 6.20 0.52 -21.69
N LEU A 169 6.78 0.65 -20.50
CA LEU A 169 6.36 1.62 -19.49
C LEU A 169 6.46 3.10 -19.94
N PRO A 170 7.46 3.54 -20.73
CA PRO A 170 7.48 4.90 -21.24
C PRO A 170 6.24 5.27 -22.06
N ALA A 171 5.76 4.35 -22.91
CA ALA A 171 4.54 4.56 -23.70
C ALA A 171 3.30 4.62 -22.80
N LEU A 172 3.16 3.67 -21.86
CA LEU A 172 2.05 3.65 -20.90
C LEU A 172 2.03 4.91 -20.03
N SER A 173 3.17 5.35 -19.52
CA SER A 173 3.32 6.55 -18.70
C SER A 173 2.92 7.83 -19.43
N GLY A 174 3.13 7.85 -20.75
CA GLY A 174 2.68 8.93 -21.62
C GLY A 174 1.15 9.05 -21.74
N ALA A 175 0.39 8.02 -21.33
CA ALA A 175 -1.06 7.93 -21.40
C ALA A 175 -1.68 7.70 -20.01
N GLY A 176 -2.29 6.54 -19.75
CA GLY A 176 -2.97 6.22 -18.48
C GLY A 176 -2.21 5.28 -17.54
N GLY A 177 -0.96 4.94 -17.86
CA GLY A 177 -0.19 3.96 -17.12
C GLY A 177 -0.81 2.56 -17.18
N LEU A 178 -0.28 1.66 -16.36
CA LEU A 178 -0.74 0.28 -16.28
C LEU A 178 -2.20 0.17 -15.85
N PHE A 179 -2.61 0.92 -14.81
CA PHE A 179 -3.97 0.82 -14.28
C PHE A 179 -5.01 1.46 -15.21
N GLY A 180 -4.66 2.57 -15.86
CA GLY A 180 -5.52 3.17 -16.89
C GLY A 180 -5.74 2.20 -18.05
N TRP A 181 -4.69 1.53 -18.53
CA TRP A 181 -4.82 0.48 -19.54
C TRP A 181 -5.70 -0.70 -19.07
N MET A 182 -5.45 -1.24 -17.87
CA MET A 182 -6.19 -2.40 -17.34
C MET A 182 -7.70 -2.18 -17.31
N VAL A 183 -8.15 -0.97 -16.97
CA VAL A 183 -9.58 -0.66 -16.87
C VAL A 183 -10.14 -0.13 -18.17
N ALA A 184 -9.44 0.79 -18.84
CA ALA A 184 -10.02 1.51 -19.97
C ALA A 184 -9.85 0.80 -21.31
N GLU A 185 -8.83 -0.03 -21.50
CA GLU A 185 -8.62 -0.73 -22.77
C GLU A 185 -9.75 -1.72 -23.08
N PRO A 186 -10.20 -2.60 -22.16
CA PRO A 186 -11.33 -3.48 -22.40
C PRO A 186 -12.62 -2.70 -22.68
N LEU A 187 -12.84 -1.58 -21.96
CA LEU A 187 -14.02 -0.73 -22.17
C LEU A 187 -14.00 -0.09 -23.56
N ALA A 188 -12.86 0.46 -23.99
CA ALA A 188 -12.74 1.12 -25.29
C ALA A 188 -12.77 0.13 -26.45
N TYR A 189 -12.36 -1.13 -26.22
CA TYR A 189 -12.51 -2.22 -27.17
C TYR A 189 -13.97 -2.65 -27.32
N LEU A 190 -14.71 -2.80 -26.22
CA LEU A 190 -16.10 -3.30 -26.23
C LEU A 190 -17.15 -2.23 -26.55
N LEU A 191 -16.93 -0.99 -26.12
CA LEU A 191 -17.95 0.08 -26.13
C LEU A 191 -17.61 1.25 -27.05
N SER A 192 -16.50 1.17 -27.82
CA SER A 192 -15.84 2.30 -28.48
C SER A 192 -15.23 3.31 -27.49
N PRO A 193 -14.37 4.26 -27.95
CA PRO A 193 -13.81 5.29 -27.10
C PRO A 193 -14.86 6.15 -26.37
N ILE A 194 -15.98 6.48 -27.05
CA ILE A 194 -17.05 7.28 -26.46
C ILE A 194 -17.72 6.51 -25.32
N GLY A 195 -18.06 5.24 -25.54
CA GLY A 195 -18.66 4.39 -24.52
C GLY A 195 -17.73 4.17 -23.32
N ALA A 196 -16.42 4.05 -23.55
CA ALA A 196 -15.43 4.00 -22.48
C ALA A 196 -15.42 5.26 -21.62
N TYR A 197 -15.46 6.45 -22.23
CA TYR A 197 -15.54 7.71 -21.48
C TYR A 197 -16.80 7.81 -20.63
N LEU A 198 -17.94 7.34 -21.14
CA LEU A 198 -19.18 7.31 -20.36
C LEU A 198 -19.07 6.36 -19.16
N ALA A 199 -18.56 5.14 -19.37
CA ALA A 199 -18.37 4.16 -18.29
C ALA A 199 -17.36 4.66 -17.23
N LEU A 200 -16.24 5.24 -17.66
CA LEU A 200 -15.26 5.85 -16.76
C LEU A 200 -15.84 7.06 -16.02
N GLY A 201 -16.73 7.83 -16.66
CA GLY A 201 -17.44 8.94 -16.03
C GLY A 201 -18.36 8.47 -14.91
N LEU A 202 -19.08 7.36 -15.12
CA LEU A 202 -19.88 6.72 -14.07
C LEU A 202 -19.01 6.20 -12.92
N LEU A 203 -17.85 5.60 -13.24
CA LEU A 203 -16.90 5.14 -12.22
C LEU A 203 -16.32 6.30 -11.41
N ALA A 204 -15.97 7.42 -12.07
CA ALA A 204 -15.50 8.63 -11.41
C ALA A 204 -16.61 9.23 -10.52
N ALA A 205 -17.84 9.32 -11.01
CA ALA A 205 -18.98 9.79 -10.20
C ALA A 205 -19.23 8.90 -8.98
N LEU A 206 -19.19 7.58 -9.14
CA LEU A 206 -19.28 6.62 -8.04
C LEU A 206 -18.15 6.82 -7.02
N SER A 207 -16.91 7.02 -7.49
CA SER A 207 -15.77 7.24 -6.61
C SER A 207 -15.92 8.51 -5.75
N VAL A 208 -16.46 9.59 -6.33
CA VAL A 208 -16.78 10.83 -5.60
C VAL A 208 -17.92 10.62 -4.60
N LEU A 209 -18.92 9.81 -4.96
CA LEU A 209 -20.00 9.45 -4.04
C LEU A 209 -19.45 8.67 -2.82
N ILE A 210 -18.55 7.72 -3.05
CA ILE A 210 -17.87 6.95 -1.99
C ILE A 210 -17.02 7.87 -1.11
N LEU A 211 -16.33 8.86 -1.71
CA LEU A 211 -15.55 9.82 -0.95
C LEU A 211 -16.43 10.71 -0.05
N THR A 212 -17.65 11.02 -0.48
CA THR A 212 -18.52 11.99 0.19
C THR A 212 -19.58 11.38 1.12
N LYS A 213 -19.97 10.11 0.97
CA LYS A 213 -21.02 9.47 1.77
C LYS A 213 -20.54 8.31 2.60
#